data_AF-A0A1J5Q3K4-F1
#
_entry.id   AF-A0A1J5Q3K4-F1
#
_cell.length_a   1.000
_cell.length_b   1.000
_cell.length_c   1.000
_cell.angle_alpha   90.00
_cell.angle_beta   90.00
_cell.angle_gamma   90.00
#
_symmetry.space_group_name_H-M   'P 1'
#
loop_
_entity.id
_entity.type
_entity.pdbx_description
1 polymer ?
#
loop_
_entity_poly.entity_id
_entity_poly.type
_entity_poly.pdbx_seq_one_letter_code
_entity_poly.pdbx_strand_id
1 'polypeptide(L)' 'MTTNSSDLLARGLTQTYGSGLGTTHALAEVDVTIAAGESVAVMGPPCSG' A
#
# COMPACT_ATOMS: atom_id res chain seq x y z
N MET A 1 16.04 -4.72 10.11
CA MET A 1 15.24 -5.32 9.02
C MET A 1 16.13 -5.30 7.79
N THR A 2 16.76 -6.43 7.47
CA THR A 2 17.64 -6.57 6.30
C THR A 2 16.78 -6.67 5.06
N THR A 3 16.83 -5.64 4.22
CA THR A 3 16.07 -5.60 2.97
C THR A 3 16.84 -6.34 1.89
N ASN A 4 16.26 -7.39 1.32
CA ASN A 4 16.83 -8.02 0.12
C ASN A 4 16.41 -7.22 -1.11
N SER A 5 17.27 -7.16 -2.13
CA SER A 5 16.99 -6.42 -3.37
C SER A 5 15.80 -6.97 -4.17
N SER A 6 15.30 -8.16 -3.79
CA SER A 6 14.16 -8.84 -4.39
C SER A 6 12.85 -8.67 -3.61
N ASP A 7 12.88 -8.02 -2.45
CA ASP A 7 11.68 -7.77 -1.65
C ASP A 7 10.83 -6.66 -2.29
N LEU A 8 9.51 -6.76 -2.17
CA LEU A 8 8.61 -5.67 -2.49
C LEU A 8 8.39 -4.81 -1.25
N LEU A 9 8.63 -3.50 -1.39
CA LEU A 9 8.55 -2.54 -0.29
C LEU A 9 7.67 -1.35 -0.70
N ALA A 10 6.73 -1.01 0.16
CA ALA A 10 6.13 0.30 0.19
C ALA A 10 6.31 0.90 1.59
N ARG A 11 6.62 2.20 1.64
CA ARG A 11 6.80 2.94 2.88
C ARG A 11 6.05 4.26 2.79
N GLY A 12 5.20 4.56 3.76
CA GLY A 12 4.37 5.77 3.78
C GLY A 12 3.55 5.95 2.50
N LEU A 13 3.06 4.85 1.91
CA LEU A 13 2.36 4.93 0.63
C LEU A 13 1.01 5.61 0.81
N THR A 14 0.90 6.79 0.22
CA THR A 14 -0.33 7.58 0.18
C THR A 14 -0.81 7.71 -1.24
N GLN A 15 -2.09 7.44 -1.46
CA GLN A 15 -2.76 7.57 -2.75
C GLN A 15 -4.07 8.32 -2.53
N THR A 16 -4.24 9.41 -3.26
CA THR A 16 -5.47 10.22 -3.23
C THR A 16 -6.10 10.30 -4.60
N TYR A 17 -7.42 10.39 -4.63
CA TYR A 17 -8.20 10.65 -5.84
C TYR A 17 -9.05 11.91 -5.65
N GLY A 18 -9.38 12.56 -6.77
CA GLY A 18 -10.12 13.82 -6.77
C GLY A 18 -9.26 15.03 -6.40
N SER A 19 -9.90 16.19 -6.27
CA SER A 19 -9.22 17.46 -5.97
C SER A 19 -10.11 18.40 -5.14
N GLY A 20 -9.47 19.34 -4.43
CA GLY A 20 -10.15 20.33 -3.60
C GLY A 20 -11.01 19.68 -2.51
N LEU A 21 -12.28 20.09 -2.42
CA LEU A 21 -13.23 19.51 -1.46
C LEU A 21 -13.62 18.06 -1.78
N GLY A 22 -13.30 17.56 -2.99
CA GLY A 22 -13.58 16.19 -3.42
C GLY A 22 -12.38 15.25 -3.32
N THR A 23 -11.33 15.62 -2.58
CA THR A 23 -10.17 14.76 -2.37
C THR A 23 -10.48 13.63 -1.39
N THR A 24 -10.21 12.38 -1.81
CA THR A 24 -10.39 11.17 -1.01
C THR A 24 -9.07 10.40 -0.93
N HIS A 25 -8.74 9.89 0.27
CA HIS A 25 -7.61 8.99 0.47
C HIS A 25 -8.03 7.56 0.18
N ALA A 26 -7.40 6.98 -0.83
CA ALA A 26 -7.49 5.56 -1.15
C ALA A 26 -6.50 4.77 -0.26
N LEU A 27 -5.25 5.25 -0.22
CA LEU A 27 -4.23 4.79 0.71
C LEU A 27 -3.79 5.95 1.60
N ALA A 28 -3.62 5.69 2.90
CA ALA A 28 -3.20 6.67 3.87
C ALA A 28 -2.00 6.12 4.67
N GLU A 29 -0.79 6.54 4.30
CA GLU A 29 0.47 6.21 4.97
C GLU A 29 0.69 4.70 5.16
N VAL A 30 0.49 3.92 4.10
CA VAL A 30 0.58 2.45 4.15
C VAL A 30 2.04 1.99 4.06
N ASP A 31 2.46 1.20 5.05
CA ASP A 31 3.73 0.48 5.07
C ASP A 31 3.50 -1.01 4.78
N VAL A 32 4.19 -1.56 3.76
CA VAL A 32 4.15 -3.00 3.48
C VAL A 32 5.52 -3.54 3.08
N THR A 33 5.84 -4.74 3.55
CA THR A 33 6.96 -5.54 3.06
C THR A 33 6.47 -6.91 2.71
N ILE A 34 6.81 -7.36 1.50
CA ILE A 34 6.58 -8.72 1.04
C ILE A 34 7.95 -9.27 0.68
N ALA A 35 8.36 -10.33 1.39
CA ALA A 35 9.65 -10.96 1.14
C ALA A 35 9.65 -11.68 -0.22
N ALA A 36 10.82 -11.79 -0.85
CA ALA A 36 10.94 -12.54 -2.09
C ALA A 36 10.45 -13.99 -1.95
N GLY A 37 9.55 -14.41 -2.85
CA GLY A 37 8.93 -15.74 -2.82
C GLY A 37 7.74 -15.88 -1.86
N GLU A 38 7.40 -14.82 -1.11
CA GLU A 38 6.20 -14.78 -0.28
C GLU A 38 4.94 -14.59 -1.13
N SER A 39 3.88 -15.32 -0.79
CA SER A 39 2.57 -15.19 -1.42
C SER A 39 1.58 -14.64 -0.40
N VAL A 40 1.06 -13.44 -0.68
CA VAL A 40 0.19 -12.69 0.24
C VAL A 40 -1.12 -12.34 -0.48
N ALA A 41 -2.23 -12.47 0.23
CA ALA A 41 -3.53 -11.97 -0.22
C ALA A 41 -3.85 -10.65 0.49
N VAL A 42 -4.27 -9.65 -0.27
CA VAL A 42 -4.86 -8.41 0.28
C VAL A 42 -6.38 -8.57 0.25
N MET A 43 -7.00 -8.49 1.43
CA MET A 43 -8.43 -8.72 1.59
C MET A 43 -9.09 -7.50 2.23
N GLY A 44 -10.31 -7.18 1.79
CA GLY A 44 -11.12 -6.13 2.37
C GLY A 44 -12.47 -6.00 1.67
N PRO A 45 -13.43 -5.26 2.26
CA PRO A 45 -14.63 -4.83 1.57
C PRO A 45 -14.34 -4.11 0.24
N PRO A 46 -15.30 -4.04 -0.70
CA PRO A 46 -15.17 -3.20 -1.88
C PRO A 46 -14.80 -1.77 -1.49
N CYS A 47 -13.84 -1.16 -2.20
CA CYS A 47 -13.36 0.21 -1.96
C CYS A 47 -12.60 0.43 -0.62
N SER A 48 -11.92 -0.60 -0.09
CA SER A 48 -11.07 -0.45 1.12
C SER A 48 -9.66 0.11 0.86
N GLY A 49 -9.38 0.52 -0.37
CA GLY A 49 -8.08 1.04 -0.77
C GLY A 49 -8.19 2.18 -1.76
#